data_AF-A0A7K0THU8-F1
#
_entry.id   AF-A0A7K0THU8-F1
#
_cell.length_a   1.000
_cell.length_b   1.000
_cell.length_c   1.000
_cell.angle_alpha   90.00
_cell.angle_beta   90.00
_cell.angle_gamma   90.00
#
_symmetry.space_group_name_H-M   'P 1'
#
loop_
_entity.id
_entity.type
_entity.pdbx_description
1 polymer ?
#
loop_
_entity_poly.entity_id
_entity_poly.type
_entity_poly.pdbx_seq_one_letter_code
_entity_poly.pdbx_strand_id
1 'polypeptide(L)'
;MKKFMFIYNASNEVDSNEAWMSWFTAITPHVADMGSEFNGGKIVTSSGAKDITEWSDFVGGYTLINALDMDAAVVLAKGCPNKAGVRVFEIIPM
;
A
#
# COMPACT_ATOMS: atom_id res chain seq x y z
N MET A 1 4.63 -16.44 -9.81
CA MET A 1 4.92 -15.12 -9.19
C MET A 1 4.30 -15.12 -7.81
N LYS A 2 4.99 -14.52 -6.84
CA LYS A 2 4.48 -14.29 -5.49
C LYS A 2 3.61 -13.05 -5.47
N LYS A 3 2.72 -12.96 -4.48
CA LYS A 3 1.86 -11.79 -4.27
C LYS A 3 2.47 -10.90 -3.19
N PHE A 4 2.46 -9.60 -3.43
CA PHE A 4 2.89 -8.61 -2.46
C PHE A 4 1.83 -7.53 -2.29
N MET A 5 1.62 -7.13 -1.04
CA MET A 5 0.76 -6.02 -0.68
C MET A 5 1.60 -4.78 -0.45
N PHE A 6 1.31 -3.72 -1.20
CA PHE A 6 1.79 -2.38 -0.92
C PHE A 6 0.75 -1.67 -0.08
N ILE A 7 1.16 -1.16 1.07
CA ILE A 7 0.34 -0.33 1.94
C ILE A 7 0.96 1.06 1.98
N TYR A 8 0.16 2.05 1.60
CA TYR A 8 0.59 3.44 1.54
C TYR A 8 0.46 4.07 2.93
N ASN A 9 1.53 4.67 3.44
CA ASN A 9 1.43 5.40 4.70
C ASN A 9 0.52 6.62 4.50
N ALA A 10 -0.31 6.91 5.52
CA ALA A 10 -1.08 8.13 5.50
C ALA A 10 -0.14 9.35 5.59
N SER A 11 -0.45 10.37 4.82
CA SER A 11 0.27 11.64 4.79
C SER A 11 -0.73 12.80 4.88
N ASN A 12 -0.35 13.86 5.58
CA ASN A 12 -1.04 15.15 5.49
C ASN A 12 -0.53 15.97 4.28
N GLU A 13 0.52 15.48 3.61
CA GLU A 13 1.00 16.05 2.36
C GLU A 13 0.21 15.49 1.19
N VAL A 14 -0.12 16.37 0.26
CA VAL A 14 -0.75 16.00 -1.01
C VAL A 14 0.35 15.59 -1.98
N ASP A 15 0.29 14.35 -2.46
CA ASP A 15 1.14 13.87 -3.54
C ASP A 15 0.59 14.30 -4.91
N SER A 16 1.43 14.28 -5.96
CA SER A 16 0.98 14.62 -7.32
C SER A 16 0.18 13.47 -7.92
N ASN A 17 -1.06 13.77 -8.35
CA ASN A 17 -1.92 12.82 -9.06
C ASN A 17 -1.25 12.33 -10.36
N GLU A 18 -0.53 13.19 -11.07
CA GLU A 18 0.20 12.80 -12.29
C GLU A 18 1.33 11.81 -11.99
N ALA A 19 2.05 12.00 -10.88
CA ALA A 19 3.10 11.09 -10.44
C ALA A 19 2.51 9.71 -10.08
N TRP A 20 1.36 9.68 -9.39
CA TRP A 20 0.64 8.45 -9.09
C TRP A 20 0.21 7.71 -10.35
N MET A 21 -0.43 8.41 -11.29
CA MET A 21 -0.86 7.83 -12.56
C MET A 21 0.32 7.30 -13.38
N SER A 22 1.43 8.02 -13.41
CA SER A 22 2.66 7.60 -14.11
C SER A 22 3.24 6.32 -13.50
N TRP A 23 3.33 6.26 -12.17
CA TRP A 23 3.80 5.08 -11.47
C TRP A 23 2.89 3.87 -11.68
N PHE A 24 1.56 4.04 -11.52
CA PHE A 24 0.59 2.97 -11.77
C PHE A 24 0.69 2.42 -13.19
N THR A 25 0.83 3.31 -14.18
CA THR A 25 1.03 2.90 -15.59
C THR A 25 2.30 2.05 -15.74
N ALA A 26 3.40 2.44 -15.09
CA ALA A 26 4.66 1.71 -15.15
C ALA A 26 4.59 0.32 -14.50
N ILE A 27 3.82 0.17 -13.42
CA ILE A 27 3.70 -1.11 -12.70
C ILE A 27 2.50 -1.96 -13.11
N THR A 28 1.63 -1.48 -14.02
CA THR A 28 0.38 -2.16 -14.43
C THR A 28 0.54 -3.65 -14.76
N PRO A 29 1.61 -4.12 -15.45
CA PRO A 29 1.82 -5.54 -15.71
C PRO A 29 1.97 -6.41 -14.46
N HIS A 30 2.33 -5.80 -13.33
CA HIS A 30 2.47 -6.45 -12.04
C HIS A 30 1.21 -6.35 -11.19
N VAL A 31 0.24 -5.50 -11.51
CA VAL A 31 -0.93 -5.27 -10.65
C VAL A 31 -1.87 -6.47 -10.68
N ALA A 32 -2.12 -7.05 -9.51
CA ALA A 32 -3.12 -8.08 -9.28
C ALA A 32 -4.46 -7.49 -8.81
N ASP A 33 -4.39 -6.40 -8.03
CA ASP A 33 -5.50 -5.56 -7.63
C ASP A 33 -5.01 -4.11 -7.56
N MET A 34 -5.69 -3.22 -8.27
CA MET A 34 -5.35 -1.79 -8.27
C MET A 34 -5.46 -1.19 -6.87
N GLY A 35 -6.35 -1.74 -6.06
CA GLY A 35 -6.62 -1.31 -4.69
C GLY A 35 -7.43 -0.02 -4.63
N SER A 36 -7.40 0.63 -3.47
CA SER A 36 -8.21 1.82 -3.18
C SER A 36 -7.65 2.58 -1.98
N GLU A 37 -8.13 3.82 -1.84
CA GLU A 37 -7.88 4.64 -0.66
C GLU A 37 -8.67 4.12 0.55
N PHE A 38 -8.15 4.37 1.75
CA PHE A 38 -8.83 4.06 3.00
C PHE A 38 -9.39 5.33 3.65
N ASN A 39 -10.61 5.26 4.16
CA ASN A 39 -11.24 6.35 4.91
C ASN A 39 -11.32 6.00 6.40
N GLY A 40 -10.18 6.14 7.09
CA GLY A 40 -10.04 5.79 8.50
C GLY A 40 -10.22 4.29 8.76
N GLY A 41 -10.42 3.92 10.03
CA GLY A 41 -10.61 2.54 10.40
C GLY A 41 -10.82 2.33 11.90
N LYS A 42 -11.19 1.10 12.25
CA LYS A 42 -11.29 0.63 13.63
C LYS A 42 -10.39 -0.59 13.81
N ILE A 43 -9.72 -0.67 14.95
CA ILE A 43 -9.04 -1.90 15.37
C ILE A 43 -9.97 -2.69 16.29
N VAL A 44 -10.19 -3.95 15.94
CA VAL A 44 -11.03 -4.89 16.69
C VAL A 44 -10.14 -5.85 17.46
N THR A 45 -10.47 -6.03 18.73
CA THR A 45 -9.79 -6.92 19.68
C THR A 45 -10.83 -7.79 20.38
N SER A 46 -10.39 -8.78 21.15
CA SER A 46 -11.29 -9.57 22.01
C SER A 46 -12.05 -8.71 23.04
N SER A 47 -11.51 -7.56 23.41
CA SER A 47 -12.13 -6.60 24.34
C SER A 47 -13.08 -5.60 23.68
N GLY A 48 -13.20 -5.59 22.35
CA GLY A 48 -14.04 -4.64 21.62
C GLY A 48 -13.31 -3.93 20.49
N ALA A 49 -13.94 -2.89 19.94
CA ALA A 49 -13.44 -2.10 18.82
C ALA A 49 -13.14 -0.66 19.24
N LYS A 50 -12.03 -0.10 18.77
CA LYS A 50 -11.67 1.31 18.95
C LYS A 50 -11.31 1.94 17.61
N ASP A 51 -11.58 3.24 17.46
CA ASP A 51 -11.11 3.99 16.30
C ASP A 51 -9.59 3.98 16.23
N ILE A 52 -9.06 3.87 15.01
CA ILE A 52 -7.65 4.11 14.76
C ILE A 52 -7.49 5.62 14.76
N THR A 53 -6.76 6.14 15.74
CA THR A 53 -6.51 7.59 15.92
C THR A 53 -5.02 7.93 15.86
N GLU A 54 -4.15 6.94 16.00
CA GLU A 54 -2.69 7.12 15.96
C GLU A 54 -2.18 7.18 14.54
N TRP A 55 -1.52 8.28 14.17
CA TRP A 55 -1.05 8.52 12.81
C TRP A 55 -0.10 7.44 12.28
N SER A 56 0.72 6.83 13.15
CA SER A 56 1.61 5.72 12.77
C SER A 56 0.85 4.47 12.30
N ASP A 57 -0.39 4.30 12.75
CA ASP A 57 -1.23 3.16 12.40
C ASP A 57 -2.14 3.47 11.20
N PHE A 58 -2.26 4.75 10.80
CA PHE A 58 -3.02 5.14 9.63
C PHE A 58 -2.31 4.73 8.33
N VAL A 59 -3.12 4.20 7.44
CA VAL A 59 -2.73 3.81 6.09
C VAL A 59 -3.67 4.51 5.12
N GLY A 60 -3.11 5.09 4.07
CA GLY A 60 -3.87 5.87 3.09
C GLY A 60 -4.53 5.03 2.01
N GLY A 61 -4.04 3.82 1.78
CA GLY A 61 -4.58 2.90 0.77
C GLY A 61 -3.70 1.69 0.55
N TYR A 62 -4.01 0.93 -0.49
CA TYR A 62 -3.26 -0.27 -0.86
C TYR A 62 -3.23 -0.52 -2.36
N THR A 63 -2.33 -1.41 -2.78
CA THR A 63 -2.33 -2.08 -4.09
C THR A 63 -1.75 -3.48 -3.92
N LEU A 64 -2.33 -4.48 -4.59
CA LEU A 64 -1.80 -5.83 -4.62
C LEU A 64 -1.05 -6.06 -5.95
N ILE A 65 0.17 -6.56 -5.86
CA ILE A 65 1.01 -6.83 -7.03
C ILE A 65 1.54 -8.27 -7.06
N ASN A 66 1.96 -8.71 -8.24
CA ASN A 66 2.70 -9.93 -8.50
C ASN A 66 4.17 -9.57 -8.78
N ALA A 67 5.09 -10.19 -8.07
CA ALA A 67 6.53 -10.08 -8.31
C ALA A 67 7.23 -11.43 -8.16
N LEU A 68 8.50 -11.51 -8.56
CA LEU A 68 9.29 -12.73 -8.42
C LEU A 68 9.58 -13.03 -6.94
N ASP A 69 10.04 -12.01 -6.21
CA ASP A 69 10.51 -12.04 -4.84
C ASP A 69 10.39 -10.64 -4.19
N MET A 70 10.84 -10.53 -2.94
CA MET A 70 10.81 -9.30 -2.15
C MET A 70 11.63 -8.18 -2.81
N ASP A 71 12.81 -8.49 -3.36
CA ASP A 71 13.67 -7.48 -3.98
C ASP A 71 13.00 -6.88 -5.22
N ALA A 72 12.38 -7.71 -6.06
CA ALA A 72 11.60 -7.25 -7.19
C ALA A 72 10.40 -6.38 -6.76
N ALA A 73 9.70 -6.78 -5.70
CA ALA A 73 8.60 -5.98 -5.14
C ALA A 73 9.10 -4.61 -4.61
N VAL A 74 10.23 -4.58 -3.89
CA VAL A 74 10.84 -3.34 -3.38
C VAL A 74 11.27 -2.43 -4.53
N VAL A 75 11.79 -2.96 -5.63
CA VAL A 75 12.12 -2.16 -6.82
C VAL A 75 10.89 -1.44 -7.38
N LEU A 76 9.75 -2.14 -7.49
CA LEU A 76 8.49 -1.53 -7.94
C LEU A 76 7.98 -0.48 -6.94
N ALA A 77 8.06 -0.76 -5.63
CA ALA A 77 7.64 0.16 -4.58
C ALA A 77 8.48 1.44 -4.51
N LYS A 78 9.79 1.38 -4.82
CA LYS A 78 10.68 2.56 -4.86
C LYS A 78 10.25 3.63 -5.87
N GLY A 79 9.50 3.26 -6.90
CA GLY A 79 8.94 4.20 -7.86
C GLY A 79 7.67 4.91 -7.38
N CYS A 80 7.08 4.48 -6.26
CA CYS A 80 5.83 5.03 -5.76
C CYS A 80 6.04 6.47 -5.27
N PRO A 81 5.16 7.41 -5.63
CA PRO A 81 5.30 8.81 -5.23
C PRO A 81 4.91 9.11 -3.78
N ASN A 82 4.41 8.12 -3.02
CA ASN A 82 4.03 8.33 -1.62
C ASN A 82 5.24 8.74 -0.78
N LYS A 83 5.29 10.02 -0.39
CA LYS A 83 6.40 10.58 0.39
C LYS A 83 6.47 10.07 1.83
N ALA A 84 5.32 9.69 2.40
CA ALA A 84 5.27 9.08 3.73
C ALA A 84 5.80 7.63 3.73
N GLY A 85 6.01 7.04 2.55
CA GLY A 85 6.59 5.72 2.35
C GLY A 85 5.57 4.63 2.09
N VAL A 86 6.07 3.50 1.60
CA VAL A 86 5.29 2.31 1.25
C VAL A 86 5.76 1.13 2.09
N ARG A 87 4.84 0.44 2.75
CA ARG A 87 5.11 -0.83 3.44
C ARG A 87 4.91 -1.96 2.44
N VAL A 88 5.87 -2.88 2.35
CA VAL A 88 5.85 -4.00 1.42
C VAL A 88 5.75 -5.31 2.19
N PHE A 89 4.73 -6.11 1.89
CA PHE A 89 4.51 -7.41 2.54
C PHE A 89 4.36 -8.52 1.51
N GLU A 90 5.04 -9.66 1.71
CA GLU A 90 4.74 -10.88 0.96
C GLU A 90 3.45 -11.50 1.50
N ILE A 91 2.51 -11.83 0.62
CA ILE A 91 1.28 -12.52 0.99
C ILE A 91 1.50 -14.03 0.87
N ILE A 92 1.48 -14.70 2.02
CA ILE A 92 1.57 -16.16 2.11
C ILE A 92 0.15 -16.72 2.09
N PRO A 93 -0.24 -17.50 1.07
CA PRO A 93 -1.55 -18.16 1.06
C PRO A 93 -1.66 -19.15 2.22
N MET A 94 -2.85 -19.22 2.82
CA MET A 94 -3.21 -20.22 3.84
C MET A 94 -3.47 -21.59 3.24
#